data_AF-D4XLK4-F1
#
_entry.id   AF-D4XLK4-F1
#
_cell.length_a   1.000
_cell.length_b   1.000
_cell.length_c   1.000
_cell.angle_alpha   90.00
_cell.angle_beta   90.00
_cell.angle_gamma   90.00
#
_symmetry.space_group_name_H-M   'P 1'
#
loop_
_entity.id
_entity.type
_entity.pdbx_description
1 polymer ?
#
loop_
_entity_poly.entity_id
_entity_poly.type
_entity_poly.pdbx_seq_one_letter_code
_entity_poly.pdbx_strand_id
1 'polypeptide(L)'
;MYCKKCLNSPPHYCLICKFKIPAGRGNYCESCSWHQILERRVGKLANNLVDTPLRKHFKNYIKWLEQRVGSHKAALFTAKHIKFFEETEDLWIEQVPAYTELLGRLRTSGLRKFVLPMQWLTQVHHLQVDIQAKEFCSELDQLNRLKNICLESTFPAQILQKYFDTLMSRVSDGTTTIRSARLAMKPASALMFLVSNSRFNLPRIWHVKHYLSHHPGQAAELIGFIIFLNRNYDTDLNFSFIKNSNFIKAVKNQKLEKEIIKLSKVTKNRFELLLWVRLCLMYFHKFEITHSKQIELNMINEIEDGLEISFRNEIFWIPKINNFFDISQEST
;
A
#
# COMPACT_ATOMS: atom_id res chain seq x y z
N MET A 1 -9.29 -14.42 -42.37
CA MET A 1 -10.44 -14.09 -43.24
C MET A 1 -10.28 -12.68 -43.78
N TYR A 2 -10.36 -12.50 -45.10
CA TYR A 2 -10.34 -11.18 -45.75
C TYR A 2 -11.77 -10.70 -46.04
N CYS A 3 -12.04 -9.39 -46.00
CA CYS A 3 -13.34 -8.85 -46.40
C CYS A 3 -13.51 -8.84 -47.92
N LYS A 4 -14.76 -8.82 -48.41
CA LYS A 4 -15.10 -8.81 -49.85
C LYS A 4 -14.34 -7.74 -50.65
N LYS A 5 -14.13 -6.55 -50.06
CA LYS A 5 -13.41 -5.44 -50.70
C LYS A 5 -11.91 -5.72 -50.84
N CYS A 6 -11.29 -6.32 -49.82
CA CYS A 6 -9.88 -6.72 -49.88
C CYS A 6 -9.63 -7.90 -50.83
N LEU A 7 -10.64 -8.72 -51.10
CA LEU A 7 -10.54 -9.82 -52.07
C LEU A 7 -10.62 -9.32 -53.52
N ASN A 8 -11.44 -8.29 -53.77
CA ASN A 8 -11.79 -7.86 -55.13
C ASN A 8 -11.05 -6.60 -55.61
N SER A 9 -10.25 -5.95 -54.77
CA SER A 9 -9.62 -4.68 -55.11
C SER A 9 -8.16 -4.63 -54.63
N PRO A 10 -7.25 -4.03 -55.43
CA PRO A 10 -5.85 -3.94 -55.05
C PRO A 10 -5.68 -3.00 -53.85
N PRO A 11 -4.66 -3.23 -52.99
CA PRO A 11 -4.33 -2.29 -51.93
C PRO A 11 -3.96 -0.93 -52.50
N HIS A 12 -4.41 0.15 -51.85
CA HIS A 12 -4.11 1.54 -52.23
C HIS A 12 -3.16 2.20 -51.21
N TYR A 13 -2.78 3.45 -51.44
CA TYR A 13 -1.88 4.19 -50.54
C TYR A 13 -2.63 5.14 -49.62
N CYS A 14 -2.16 5.25 -48.38
CA CYS A 14 -2.65 6.26 -47.44
C CYS A 14 -2.41 7.67 -47.99
N LEU A 15 -3.42 8.56 -47.91
CA LEU A 15 -3.30 9.91 -48.45
C LEU A 15 -2.21 10.76 -47.76
N ILE A 16 -1.93 10.50 -46.47
CA ILE A 16 -0.96 11.26 -45.66
C ILE A 16 0.45 10.69 -45.80
N CYS A 17 0.69 9.48 -45.27
CA CYS A 17 2.04 8.91 -45.20
C CYS A 17 2.44 8.06 -46.41
N LYS A 18 1.54 7.92 -47.41
CA LYS A 18 1.75 7.09 -48.60
C LYS A 18 2.06 5.62 -48.33
N PHE A 19 1.80 5.12 -47.12
CA PHE A 19 1.94 3.70 -46.79
C PHE A 19 0.84 2.87 -47.48
N LYS A 20 1.18 1.68 -47.97
CA LYS A 20 0.24 0.78 -48.65
C LYS A 20 -0.75 0.18 -47.64
N ILE A 21 -2.04 0.32 -47.90
CA ILE A 21 -3.14 -0.12 -47.04
C ILE A 21 -4.12 -1.02 -47.78
N PRO A 22 -4.78 -1.98 -47.09
CA PRO A 22 -5.76 -2.86 -47.72
C PRO A 22 -6.95 -2.08 -48.31
N ALA A 23 -7.49 -2.54 -49.44
CA ALA A 23 -8.62 -1.91 -50.13
C ALA A 23 -9.90 -1.79 -49.28
N GLY A 24 -10.08 -2.69 -48.32
CA GLY A 24 -11.18 -2.64 -47.36
C GLY A 24 -11.05 -1.54 -46.30
N ARG A 25 -9.90 -0.87 -46.21
CA ARG A 25 -9.68 0.27 -45.33
C ARG A 25 -10.08 1.57 -46.05
N GLY A 26 -10.41 2.61 -45.29
CA GLY A 26 -10.66 3.94 -45.86
C GLY A 26 -9.40 4.59 -46.47
N ASN A 27 -9.40 5.91 -46.59
CA ASN A 27 -8.32 6.66 -47.25
C ASN A 27 -7.03 6.79 -46.40
N TYR A 28 -7.08 6.40 -45.13
CA TYR A 28 -6.00 6.60 -44.17
C TYR A 28 -5.58 5.27 -43.53
N CYS A 29 -4.28 5.13 -43.28
CA CYS A 29 -3.76 4.04 -42.46
C CYS A 29 -4.15 4.24 -40.99
N GLU A 30 -3.88 3.22 -40.17
CA GLU A 30 -4.23 3.23 -38.74
C GLU A 30 -3.63 4.41 -37.98
N SER A 31 -2.32 4.61 -38.14
CA SER A 31 -1.57 5.63 -37.42
C SER A 31 -2.07 7.01 -37.79
N CYS A 32 -2.21 7.32 -39.07
CA CYS A 32 -2.73 8.60 -39.55
C CYS A 32 -4.17 8.86 -39.10
N SER A 33 -5.03 7.84 -39.11
CA SER A 33 -6.41 7.97 -38.63
C SER A 33 -6.45 8.30 -37.13
N TRP A 34 -5.65 7.60 -36.32
CA TRP A 34 -5.55 7.85 -34.88
C TRP A 34 -4.90 9.19 -34.55
N HIS A 35 -3.90 9.62 -35.32
CA HIS A 35 -3.29 10.94 -35.19
C HIS A 35 -4.33 12.05 -35.41
N GLN A 36 -5.13 11.98 -36.47
CA GLN A 36 -6.22 12.94 -36.69
C GLN A 36 -7.30 12.91 -35.61
N ILE A 37 -7.59 11.75 -35.01
CA ILE A 37 -8.50 11.65 -33.86
C ILE A 37 -7.89 12.33 -32.64
N LEU A 38 -6.60 12.10 -32.38
CA LEU A 38 -5.86 12.72 -31.29
C LEU A 38 -5.88 14.24 -31.42
N GLU A 39 -5.47 14.80 -32.56
CA GLU A 39 -5.44 16.24 -32.80
C GLU A 39 -6.80 16.90 -32.57
N ARG A 40 -7.88 16.31 -33.09
CA ARG A 40 -9.25 16.82 -32.87
C ARG A 40 -9.63 16.80 -31.39
N ARG A 41 -9.28 15.75 -30.64
CA ARG A 41 -9.55 15.67 -29.20
C ARG A 41 -8.75 16.71 -28.42
N VAL A 42 -7.47 16.86 -28.73
CA VAL A 42 -6.59 17.86 -28.11
C VAL A 42 -7.11 19.26 -28.38
N GLY A 43 -7.52 19.57 -29.60
CA GLY A 43 -8.09 20.86 -29.96
C GLY A 43 -9.32 21.19 -29.10
N LYS A 44 -10.24 20.23 -28.93
CA LYS A 44 -11.42 20.41 -28.05
C LYS A 44 -11.03 20.60 -26.59
N LEU A 45 -10.17 19.74 -26.04
CA LEU A 45 -9.81 19.78 -24.63
C LEU A 45 -8.95 20.99 -24.26
N ALA A 46 -8.04 21.42 -25.14
CA ALA A 46 -7.23 22.61 -24.91
C ALA A 46 -8.08 23.88 -24.80
N ASN A 47 -9.24 23.94 -25.45
CA ASN A 47 -10.14 25.08 -25.34
C ASN A 47 -10.76 25.22 -23.94
N ASN A 48 -10.77 24.15 -23.13
CA ASN A 48 -11.27 24.19 -21.76
C ASN A 48 -10.28 24.85 -20.79
N LEU A 49 -8.99 24.88 -21.13
CA LEU A 49 -7.96 25.52 -20.34
C LEU A 49 -8.06 27.03 -20.58
N VAL A 50 -8.06 27.85 -19.53
CA VAL A 50 -8.26 29.30 -19.66
C VAL A 50 -7.00 29.97 -20.20
N ASP A 51 -5.84 29.53 -19.70
CA ASP A 51 -4.56 30.18 -19.97
C ASP A 51 -3.86 29.73 -21.27
N THR A 52 -3.25 30.69 -21.97
CA THR A 52 -2.64 30.47 -23.30
C THR A 52 -1.30 29.73 -23.23
N PRO A 53 -0.34 30.12 -22.36
CA PRO A 53 0.83 29.32 -22.00
C PRO A 53 0.47 27.88 -21.60
N LEU A 54 -0.52 27.67 -20.74
CA LEU A 54 -0.93 26.34 -20.30
C LEU A 54 -1.42 25.47 -21.47
N ARG A 55 -2.22 26.03 -22.39
CA ARG A 55 -2.64 25.34 -23.62
C ARG A 55 -1.44 24.87 -24.45
N LYS A 56 -0.38 25.68 -24.53
CA LYS A 56 0.84 25.33 -25.25
C LYS A 56 1.58 24.18 -24.56
N HIS A 57 1.71 24.21 -23.25
CA HIS A 57 2.30 23.11 -22.47
C HIS A 57 1.52 21.82 -22.64
N PHE A 58 0.19 21.85 -22.56
CA PHE A 58 -0.65 20.68 -22.79
C PHE A 58 -0.47 20.11 -24.21
N LYS A 59 -0.47 20.95 -25.26
CA LYS A 59 -0.23 20.49 -26.64
C LYS A 59 1.16 19.88 -26.81
N ASN A 60 2.19 20.48 -26.20
CA ASN A 60 3.56 19.96 -26.23
C ASN A 60 3.67 18.61 -25.53
N TYR A 61 3.02 18.47 -24.37
CA TYR A 61 2.91 17.20 -23.67
C TYR A 61 2.27 16.12 -24.55
N ILE A 62 1.18 16.43 -25.24
CA ILE A 62 0.50 15.43 -26.08
C ILE A 62 1.36 15.02 -27.28
N LYS A 63 2.10 15.95 -27.89
CA LYS A 63 3.07 15.60 -28.95
C LYS A 63 4.14 14.63 -28.44
N TRP A 64 4.71 14.92 -27.26
CA TRP A 64 5.66 14.01 -26.61
C TRP A 64 5.04 12.65 -26.28
N LEU A 65 3.80 12.65 -25.77
CA LEU A 65 3.08 11.43 -25.42
C LEU A 65 2.82 10.57 -26.66
N GLU A 66 2.40 11.19 -27.77
CA GLU A 66 2.20 10.51 -29.05
C GLU A 66 3.47 9.84 -29.55
N GLN A 67 4.61 10.53 -29.50
CA GLN A 67 5.90 9.94 -29.87
C GLN A 67 6.27 8.75 -28.98
N ARG A 68 5.91 8.79 -27.69
CA ARG A 68 6.26 7.75 -26.71
C ARG A 68 5.38 6.51 -26.78
N VAL A 69 4.07 6.66 -26.95
CA VAL A 69 3.10 5.54 -26.83
C VAL A 69 2.29 5.29 -28.11
N GLY A 70 2.46 6.12 -29.14
CA GLY A 70 1.69 6.10 -30.37
C GLY A 70 0.33 6.79 -30.24
N SER A 71 -0.20 7.27 -31.38
CA SER A 71 -1.40 8.10 -31.47
C SER A 71 -2.63 7.48 -30.84
N HIS A 72 -2.83 6.16 -31.01
CA HIS A 72 -3.98 5.45 -30.45
C HIS A 72 -4.00 5.53 -28.92
N LYS A 73 -2.90 5.11 -28.26
CA LYS A 73 -2.81 5.14 -26.80
C LYS A 73 -2.83 6.57 -26.27
N ALA A 74 -2.12 7.49 -26.94
CA ALA A 74 -2.14 8.91 -26.60
C ALA A 74 -3.58 9.46 -26.57
N ALA A 75 -4.41 9.12 -27.59
CA ALA A 75 -5.80 9.56 -27.69
C ALA A 75 -6.70 9.01 -26.58
N LEU A 76 -6.42 7.80 -26.08
CA LEU A 76 -7.14 7.23 -24.93
C LEU A 76 -6.74 7.91 -23.62
N PHE A 77 -5.47 8.27 -23.47
CA PHE A 77 -4.96 8.93 -22.27
C PHE A 77 -5.33 10.40 -22.17
N THR A 78 -5.51 11.11 -23.28
CA THR A 78 -5.75 12.56 -23.31
C THR A 78 -6.86 13.02 -22.34
N ALA A 79 -7.99 12.30 -22.31
CA ALA A 79 -9.14 12.65 -21.47
C ALA A 79 -8.86 12.51 -19.96
N LYS A 80 -7.94 11.62 -19.58
CA LYS A 80 -7.52 11.49 -18.17
C LYS A 80 -6.41 12.48 -17.82
N HIS A 81 -5.51 12.75 -18.75
CA HIS A 81 -4.35 13.59 -18.50
C HIS A 81 -4.64 15.09 -18.56
N ILE A 82 -5.68 15.54 -19.28
CA ILE A 82 -6.12 16.94 -19.21
C ILE A 82 -6.38 17.38 -17.76
N LYS A 83 -6.92 16.47 -16.92
CA LYS A 83 -7.19 16.72 -15.50
C LYS A 83 -5.95 17.11 -14.70
N PHE A 84 -4.76 16.64 -15.09
CA PHE A 84 -3.53 17.08 -14.45
C PHE A 84 -3.32 18.59 -14.64
N PHE A 85 -3.52 19.08 -15.86
CA PHE A 85 -3.36 20.49 -16.20
C PHE A 85 -4.50 21.34 -15.61
N GLU A 86 -5.72 20.82 -15.55
CA GLU A 86 -6.85 21.48 -14.88
C GLU A 86 -6.62 21.60 -13.36
N GLU A 87 -6.19 20.52 -12.69
CA GLU A 87 -5.95 20.50 -11.23
C GLU A 87 -4.76 21.38 -10.80
N THR A 88 -3.89 21.75 -11.76
CA THR A 88 -2.67 22.53 -11.52
C THR A 88 -2.66 23.87 -12.24
N GLU A 89 -3.76 24.29 -12.88
CA GLU A 89 -3.82 25.41 -13.82
C GLU A 89 -3.17 26.70 -13.30
N ASP A 90 -3.44 27.07 -12.05
CA ASP A 90 -2.92 28.25 -11.37
C ASP A 90 -1.41 28.22 -11.10
N LEU A 91 -0.77 27.06 -11.19
CA LEU A 91 0.68 26.91 -11.04
C LEU A 91 1.44 27.24 -12.34
N TRP A 92 0.75 27.24 -13.50
CA TRP A 92 1.36 27.40 -14.81
C TRP A 92 1.34 28.85 -15.30
N ILE A 93 2.13 29.71 -14.66
CA ILE A 93 2.19 31.14 -15.00
C ILE A 93 3.11 31.35 -16.22
N GLU A 94 4.42 31.50 -16.02
CA GLU A 94 5.39 31.69 -17.12
C GLU A 94 6.27 30.46 -17.36
N GLN A 95 6.39 29.60 -16.35
CA GLN A 95 7.31 28.47 -16.35
C GLN A 95 6.61 27.19 -15.88
N VAL A 96 7.30 26.07 -16.05
CA VAL A 96 6.86 24.78 -15.53
C VAL A 96 6.85 24.83 -14.00
N PRO A 97 5.77 24.40 -13.33
CA PRO A 97 5.69 24.39 -11.87
C PRO A 97 6.83 23.61 -11.22
N ALA A 98 7.30 24.10 -10.07
CA ALA A 98 8.26 23.39 -9.26
C ALA A 98 7.65 22.10 -8.70
N TYR A 99 8.50 21.11 -8.44
CA TYR A 99 8.05 19.80 -7.94
C TYR A 99 7.31 19.92 -6.60
N THR A 100 7.76 20.80 -5.73
CA THR A 100 7.15 21.06 -4.42
C THR A 100 5.74 21.64 -4.53
N GLU A 101 5.47 22.49 -5.53
CA GLU A 101 4.15 23.06 -5.81
C GLU A 101 3.19 21.97 -6.31
N LEU A 102 3.65 21.16 -7.27
CA LEU A 102 2.89 20.01 -7.78
C LEU A 102 2.60 19.00 -6.67
N LEU A 103 3.58 18.72 -5.81
CA LEU A 103 3.42 17.84 -4.66
C LEU A 103 2.45 18.41 -3.62
N GLY A 104 2.51 19.72 -3.36
CA GLY A 104 1.60 20.40 -2.45
C GLY A 104 0.14 20.30 -2.92
N ARG A 105 -0.09 20.49 -4.22
CA ARG A 105 -1.42 20.43 -4.84
C ARG A 105 -1.96 19.01 -4.99
N LEU A 106 -1.19 18.13 -5.62
CA LEU A 106 -1.66 16.81 -6.03
C LEU A 106 -1.42 15.72 -4.97
N ARG A 107 -0.54 16.01 -3.99
CA ARG A 107 -0.04 15.04 -3.00
C ARG A 107 0.60 13.82 -3.68
N THR A 108 1.10 12.89 -2.87
CA THR A 108 1.78 11.69 -3.41
C THR A 108 0.85 10.76 -4.18
N SER A 109 -0.45 10.76 -3.89
CA SER A 109 -1.45 9.97 -4.62
C SER A 109 -1.76 10.55 -6.00
N GLY A 110 -1.88 11.87 -6.13
CA GLY A 110 -2.15 12.50 -7.43
C GLY A 110 -0.96 12.35 -8.36
N LEU A 111 0.27 12.55 -7.87
CA LEU A 111 1.48 12.33 -8.68
C LEU A 111 1.59 10.87 -9.19
N ARG A 112 1.15 9.88 -8.41
CA ARG A 112 1.09 8.47 -8.84
C ARG A 112 -0.01 8.21 -9.88
N LYS A 113 -1.10 8.97 -9.88
CA LYS A 113 -2.16 8.89 -10.90
C LYS A 113 -1.68 9.47 -12.24
N PHE A 114 -0.81 10.49 -12.18
CA PHE A 114 -0.31 11.23 -13.34
C PHE A 114 1.16 10.92 -13.66
N VAL A 115 1.52 9.63 -13.73
CA VAL A 115 2.91 9.19 -14.00
C VAL A 115 3.44 9.71 -15.34
N LEU A 116 2.65 9.65 -16.41
CA LEU A 116 3.10 10.08 -17.74
C LEU A 116 3.32 11.61 -17.84
N PRO A 117 2.41 12.47 -17.32
CA PRO A 117 2.71 13.89 -17.16
C PRO A 117 3.98 14.15 -16.34
N MET A 118 4.16 13.47 -15.20
CA MET A 118 5.37 13.63 -14.39
C MET A 118 6.65 13.19 -15.11
N GLN A 119 6.59 12.09 -15.87
CA GLN A 119 7.73 11.65 -16.69
C GLN A 119 8.09 12.67 -17.76
N TRP A 120 7.09 13.28 -18.40
CA TRP A 120 7.33 14.35 -19.36
C TRP A 120 8.04 15.55 -18.71
N LEU A 121 7.59 15.98 -17.53
CA LEU A 121 8.22 17.07 -16.79
C LEU A 121 9.68 16.76 -16.41
N THR A 122 9.95 15.55 -15.93
CA THR A 122 11.32 15.15 -15.57
C THR A 122 12.22 14.99 -16.80
N GLN A 123 11.71 14.45 -17.91
CA GLN A 123 12.54 14.15 -19.09
C GLN A 123 12.74 15.34 -20.02
N VAL A 124 11.71 16.16 -20.22
CA VAL A 124 11.73 17.28 -21.19
C VAL A 124 12.03 18.61 -20.50
N HIS A 125 11.56 18.77 -19.27
CA HIS A 125 11.74 20.02 -18.51
C HIS A 125 12.72 19.88 -17.35
N HIS A 126 13.42 18.74 -17.25
CA HIS A 126 14.44 18.47 -16.23
C HIS A 126 13.96 18.72 -14.79
N LEU A 127 12.66 18.52 -14.53
CA LEU A 127 12.07 18.71 -13.21
C LEU A 127 12.74 17.76 -12.20
N GLN A 128 13.42 18.36 -11.22
CA GLN A 128 14.08 17.63 -10.13
C GLN A 128 13.04 17.14 -9.12
N VAL A 129 13.03 15.83 -8.87
CA VAL A 129 12.12 15.21 -7.90
C VAL A 129 12.76 15.27 -6.51
N ASP A 130 12.12 15.99 -5.60
CA ASP A 130 12.49 15.98 -4.20
C ASP A 130 11.94 14.72 -3.51
N ILE A 131 12.83 13.75 -3.32
CA ILE A 131 12.51 12.46 -2.68
C ILE A 131 12.13 12.67 -1.20
N GLN A 132 12.81 13.56 -0.49
CA GLN A 132 12.57 13.80 0.93
C GLN A 132 11.21 14.46 1.15
N ALA A 133 10.88 15.49 0.37
CA ALA A 133 9.56 16.12 0.42
C ALA A 133 8.45 15.13 0.07
N LYS A 134 8.68 14.25 -0.91
CA LYS A 134 7.73 13.20 -1.30
C LYS A 134 7.48 12.20 -0.16
N GLU A 135 8.52 11.72 0.48
CA GLU A 135 8.43 10.81 1.61
C GLU A 135 7.70 11.46 2.78
N PHE A 136 8.08 12.69 3.12
CA PHE A 136 7.41 13.46 4.16
C PHE A 136 5.91 13.63 3.88
N CYS A 137 5.55 14.02 2.65
CA CYS A 137 4.16 14.17 2.22
C CYS A 137 3.37 12.84 2.32
N SER A 138 3.98 11.72 1.92
CA SER A 138 3.38 10.38 2.06
C SER A 138 3.13 10.01 3.53
N GLU A 139 4.12 10.22 4.40
CA GLU A 139 3.99 9.92 5.83
C GLU A 139 2.94 10.81 6.49
N LEU A 140 2.89 12.10 6.15
CA LEU A 140 1.87 13.04 6.62
C LEU A 140 0.47 12.66 6.14
N ASP A 141 0.30 12.23 4.88
CA ASP A 141 -0.98 11.74 4.36
C ASP A 141 -1.48 10.54 5.18
N GLN A 142 -0.59 9.58 5.48
CA GLN A 142 -0.94 8.42 6.29
C GLN A 142 -1.29 8.81 7.74
N LEU A 143 -0.55 9.76 8.31
CA LEU A 143 -0.78 10.24 9.67
C LEU A 143 -2.15 10.95 9.77
N ASN A 144 -2.51 11.78 8.78
CA ASN A 144 -3.84 12.39 8.68
C ASN A 144 -4.97 11.36 8.55
N ARG A 145 -4.77 10.28 7.78
CA ARG A 145 -5.76 9.19 7.70
C ARG A 145 -5.97 8.50 9.04
N LEU A 146 -4.91 8.29 9.80
CA LEU A 146 -5.00 7.71 11.14
C LEU A 146 -5.73 8.65 12.11
N LYS A 147 -5.50 9.95 12.01
CA LYS A 147 -6.22 10.99 12.77
C LYS A 147 -7.72 10.95 12.49
N ASN A 148 -8.10 10.83 11.22
CA ASN A 148 -9.48 10.90 10.74
C ASN A 148 -10.19 9.53 10.72
N ILE A 149 -9.71 8.53 11.48
CA ILE A 149 -10.31 7.20 11.50
C ILE A 149 -11.67 7.18 12.22
N CYS A 150 -11.86 8.11 13.16
CA CYS A 150 -13.11 8.30 13.90
C CYS A 150 -13.93 9.43 13.25
N LEU A 151 -15.25 9.42 13.46
CA LEU A 151 -16.13 10.50 13.01
C LEU A 151 -15.77 11.82 13.71
N GLU A 152 -15.62 12.91 12.94
CA GLU A 152 -15.00 14.18 13.38
C GLU A 152 -15.67 14.82 14.61
N SER A 153 -16.98 14.60 14.81
CA SER A 153 -17.74 15.14 15.94
C SER A 153 -17.61 14.34 17.24
N THR A 154 -16.93 13.19 17.22
CA THR A 154 -16.84 12.30 18.39
C THR A 154 -15.71 12.69 19.33
N PHE A 155 -15.89 12.44 20.63
CA PHE A 155 -14.84 12.71 21.62
C PHE A 155 -13.52 11.94 21.32
N PRO A 156 -13.55 10.66 20.91
CA PRO A 156 -12.36 9.98 20.38
C PRO A 156 -11.62 10.70 19.25
N ALA A 157 -12.34 11.31 18.29
CA ALA A 157 -11.70 12.09 17.23
C ALA A 157 -10.99 13.34 17.76
N GLN A 158 -11.57 14.03 18.73
CA GLN A 158 -10.94 15.18 19.38
C GLN A 158 -9.65 14.79 20.12
N ILE A 159 -9.63 13.64 20.80
CA ILE A 159 -8.41 13.12 21.45
C ILE A 159 -7.33 12.83 20.40
N LEU A 160 -7.69 12.19 19.29
CA LEU A 160 -6.75 11.91 18.20
C LEU A 160 -6.21 13.19 17.57
N GLN A 161 -7.03 14.23 17.41
CA GLN A 161 -6.58 15.53 16.94
C GLN A 161 -5.55 16.15 17.90
N LYS A 162 -5.81 16.19 19.21
CA LYS A 162 -4.84 16.73 20.18
C LYS A 162 -3.53 15.93 20.23
N TYR A 163 -3.62 14.60 20.09
CA TYR A 163 -2.43 13.76 20.04
C TYR A 163 -1.64 13.97 18.75
N PHE A 164 -2.32 14.11 17.61
CA PHE A 164 -1.73 14.50 16.34
C PHE A 164 -0.95 15.81 16.47
N ASP A 165 -1.56 16.84 17.06
CA ASP A 165 -0.92 18.15 17.23
C ASP A 165 0.32 18.06 18.12
N THR A 166 0.26 17.26 19.19
CA THR A 166 1.40 16.98 20.07
C THR A 166 2.56 16.31 19.32
N LEU A 167 2.24 15.33 18.46
CA LEU A 167 3.24 14.63 17.65
C LEU A 167 3.83 15.56 16.58
N MET A 168 3.01 16.39 15.94
CA MET A 168 3.47 17.33 14.92
C MET A 168 4.35 18.43 15.49
N SER A 169 4.07 18.94 16.71
CA SER A 169 4.98 19.86 17.41
C SER A 169 6.37 19.23 17.55
N ARG A 170 6.44 17.98 18.02
CA ARG A 170 7.72 17.26 18.18
C ARG A 170 8.47 17.06 16.88
N VAL A 171 7.75 16.88 15.77
CA VAL A 171 8.34 16.78 14.43
C VAL A 171 8.92 18.14 14.01
N SER A 172 8.16 19.22 14.20
CA SER A 172 8.63 20.59 13.91
C SER A 172 9.84 20.97 14.76
N ASP A 173 9.88 20.56 16.03
CA ASP A 173 10.98 20.80 16.95
C ASP A 173 12.20 19.88 16.71
N GLY A 174 12.12 18.96 15.74
CA GLY A 174 13.19 18.01 15.39
C GLY A 174 13.42 16.89 16.41
N THR A 175 12.63 16.83 17.49
CA THR A 175 12.76 15.79 18.54
C THR A 175 12.29 14.41 18.09
N THR A 176 11.49 14.33 17.02
CA THR A 176 11.07 13.06 16.42
C THR A 176 10.91 13.18 14.92
N THR A 177 10.96 12.05 14.20
CA THR A 177 10.72 12.03 12.76
C THR A 177 9.23 11.87 12.45
N ILE A 178 8.78 12.33 11.28
CA ILE A 178 7.40 12.12 10.81
C ILE A 178 7.01 10.63 10.79
N ARG A 179 7.97 9.75 10.47
CA ARG A 179 7.79 8.30 10.47
C ARG A 179 7.54 7.76 11.87
N SER A 180 8.31 8.22 12.86
CA SER A 180 8.11 7.86 14.27
C SER A 180 6.77 8.36 14.79
N ALA A 181 6.39 9.60 14.45
CA ALA A 181 5.07 10.15 14.76
C ALA A 181 3.95 9.27 14.17
N ARG A 182 4.05 8.87 12.90
CA ARG A 182 3.08 7.95 12.28
C ARG A 182 3.03 6.59 12.98
N LEU A 183 4.18 6.05 13.40
CA LEU A 183 4.22 4.76 14.12
C LEU A 183 3.55 4.85 15.49
N ALA A 184 3.72 5.97 16.21
CA ALA A 184 3.02 6.22 17.47
C ALA A 184 1.50 6.44 17.28
N MET A 185 1.11 7.10 16.18
CA MET A 185 -0.30 7.36 15.87
C MET A 185 -1.08 6.07 15.54
N LYS A 186 -0.44 5.06 14.92
CA LYS A 186 -1.09 3.79 14.54
C LYS A 186 -1.85 3.10 15.69
N PRO A 187 -1.20 2.75 16.82
CA PRO A 187 -1.90 2.12 17.94
C PRO A 187 -2.87 3.06 18.64
N ALA A 188 -2.58 4.36 18.68
CA ALA A 188 -3.49 5.36 19.25
C ALA A 188 -4.82 5.40 18.49
N SER A 189 -4.77 5.53 17.16
CA SER A 189 -5.94 5.54 16.28
C SER A 189 -6.74 4.25 16.37
N ALA A 190 -6.07 3.09 16.34
CA ALA A 190 -6.77 1.81 16.44
C ALA A 190 -7.45 1.62 17.81
N LEU A 191 -6.79 2.03 18.91
CA LEU A 191 -7.38 1.99 20.24
C LEU A 191 -8.59 2.93 20.33
N MET A 192 -8.47 4.17 19.85
CA MET A 192 -9.58 5.13 19.90
C MET A 192 -10.74 4.75 18.98
N PHE A 193 -10.47 4.06 17.87
CA PHE A 193 -11.50 3.47 17.01
C PHE A 193 -12.26 2.33 17.72
N LEU A 194 -11.56 1.51 18.53
CA LEU A 194 -12.25 0.53 19.39
C LEU A 194 -13.13 1.22 20.43
N VAL A 195 -12.64 2.32 21.01
CA VAL A 195 -13.39 3.12 21.99
C VAL A 195 -14.61 3.78 21.34
N SER A 196 -14.50 4.34 20.14
CA SER A 196 -15.62 5.00 19.44
C SER A 196 -16.74 4.03 19.07
N ASN A 197 -16.43 2.75 18.91
CA ASN A 197 -17.41 1.68 18.69
C ASN A 197 -17.93 1.07 20.00
N SER A 198 -17.58 1.66 21.14
CA SER A 198 -18.05 1.27 22.47
C SER A 198 -18.94 2.36 23.07
N ARG A 199 -19.55 2.07 24.22
CA ARG A 199 -20.31 3.07 24.99
C ARG A 199 -19.43 4.08 25.76
N PHE A 200 -18.11 4.03 25.60
CA PHE A 200 -17.16 4.84 26.36
C PHE A 200 -16.54 5.92 25.49
N ASN A 201 -16.32 7.09 26.08
CA ASN A 201 -15.59 8.19 25.43
C ASN A 201 -14.07 8.08 25.61
N LEU A 202 -13.62 7.40 26.68
CA LEU A 202 -12.23 7.20 27.02
C LEU A 202 -11.88 5.71 27.05
N PRO A 203 -10.64 5.33 26.67
CA PRO A 203 -10.17 3.96 26.81
C PRO A 203 -10.15 3.54 28.28
N ARG A 204 -10.29 2.23 28.47
CA ARG A 204 -10.19 1.55 29.77
C ARG A 204 -9.12 0.49 29.64
N ILE A 205 -8.62 -0.02 30.76
CA ILE A 205 -7.56 -1.04 30.76
C ILE A 205 -7.91 -2.26 29.90
N TRP A 206 -9.18 -2.66 29.86
CA TRP A 206 -9.62 -3.79 29.05
C TRP A 206 -9.53 -3.49 27.54
N HIS A 207 -9.81 -2.26 27.10
CA HIS A 207 -9.62 -1.84 25.70
C HIS A 207 -8.14 -1.99 25.31
N VAL A 208 -7.23 -1.54 26.18
CA VAL A 208 -5.78 -1.66 25.96
C VAL A 208 -5.35 -3.12 25.89
N LYS A 209 -5.79 -3.96 26.83
CA LYS A 209 -5.48 -5.40 26.83
C LYS A 209 -6.05 -6.11 25.60
N HIS A 210 -7.28 -5.79 25.21
CA HIS A 210 -7.92 -6.33 24.01
C HIS A 210 -7.18 -5.92 22.73
N TYR A 211 -6.75 -4.66 22.65
CA TYR A 211 -5.94 -4.19 21.52
C TYR A 211 -4.61 -4.96 21.44
N LEU A 212 -3.90 -5.06 22.56
CA LEU A 212 -2.59 -5.71 22.62
C LEU A 212 -2.66 -7.23 22.48
N SER A 213 -3.80 -7.85 22.79
CA SER A 213 -4.00 -9.28 22.48
C SER A 213 -3.96 -9.51 20.96
N HIS A 214 -4.43 -8.55 20.16
CA HIS A 214 -4.40 -8.62 18.70
C HIS A 214 -3.13 -8.01 18.09
N HIS A 215 -2.53 -7.00 18.72
CA HIS A 215 -1.36 -6.28 18.19
C HIS A 215 -0.22 -6.19 19.22
N PRO A 216 0.34 -7.33 19.70
CA PRO A 216 1.34 -7.33 20.76
C PRO A 216 2.65 -6.62 20.38
N GLY A 217 2.96 -6.54 19.07
CA GLY A 217 4.17 -5.89 18.57
C GLY A 217 4.15 -4.36 18.63
N GLN A 218 3.01 -3.74 18.96
CA GLN A 218 2.88 -2.27 19.04
C GLN A 218 2.83 -1.76 20.49
N ALA A 219 3.24 -2.60 21.43
CA ALA A 219 3.11 -2.30 22.84
C ALA A 219 3.98 -1.12 23.27
N ALA A 220 5.19 -0.98 22.69
CA ALA A 220 6.10 0.11 23.00
C ALA A 220 5.56 1.46 22.51
N GLU A 221 5.05 1.51 21.27
CA GLU A 221 4.48 2.71 20.66
C GLU A 221 3.21 3.17 21.38
N LEU A 222 2.41 2.23 21.90
CA LEU A 222 1.18 2.54 22.63
C LEU A 222 1.44 3.21 24.00
N ILE A 223 2.57 2.94 24.64
CA ILE A 223 2.91 3.55 25.96
C ILE A 223 2.89 5.07 25.86
N GLY A 224 3.45 5.65 24.79
CA GLY A 224 3.48 7.09 24.59
C GLY A 224 2.07 7.71 24.58
N PHE A 225 1.11 7.02 23.97
CA PHE A 225 -0.28 7.45 23.95
C PHE A 225 -0.98 7.26 25.30
N ILE A 226 -0.72 6.17 26.01
CA ILE A 226 -1.25 5.96 27.38
C ILE A 226 -0.77 7.07 28.33
N ILE A 227 0.51 7.44 28.26
CA ILE A 227 1.06 8.54 29.04
C ILE A 227 0.38 9.87 28.68
N PHE A 228 0.15 10.12 27.38
CA PHE A 228 -0.60 11.29 26.92
C PHE A 228 -2.01 11.32 27.51
N LEU A 229 -2.74 10.20 27.47
CA LEU A 229 -4.09 10.10 28.02
C LEU A 229 -4.12 10.36 29.54
N ASN A 230 -3.24 9.72 30.29
CA ASN A 230 -3.19 9.90 31.75
C ASN A 230 -2.87 11.35 32.14
N ARG A 231 -2.08 12.07 31.35
CA ARG A 231 -1.71 13.47 31.63
C ARG A 231 -2.79 14.49 31.27
N ASN A 232 -3.65 14.19 30.29
CA ASN A 232 -4.58 15.17 29.73
C ASN A 232 -6.05 14.85 30.01
N TYR A 233 -6.36 13.63 30.48
CA TYR A 233 -7.73 13.13 30.60
C TYR A 233 -7.96 12.26 31.85
N ASP A 234 -7.01 12.24 32.80
CA ASP A 234 -7.13 11.53 34.10
C ASP A 234 -7.58 10.06 34.00
N THR A 235 -7.14 9.36 32.96
CA THR A 235 -7.63 7.99 32.67
C THR A 235 -7.09 6.89 33.60
N ASP A 236 -6.07 7.19 34.41
CA ASP A 236 -5.35 6.25 35.30
C ASP A 236 -5.11 4.85 34.69
N LEU A 237 -4.70 4.81 33.42
CA LEU A 237 -4.43 3.57 32.71
C LEU A 237 -3.08 3.02 33.17
N ASN A 238 -3.11 1.96 33.98
CA ASN A 238 -1.92 1.23 34.39
C ASN A 238 -1.33 0.44 33.22
N PHE A 239 -0.09 0.73 32.82
CA PHE A 239 0.65 0.03 31.74
C PHE A 239 1.85 -0.80 32.24
N SER A 240 1.95 -1.07 33.54
CA SER A 240 3.02 -1.91 34.14
C SER A 240 3.06 -3.32 33.55
N PHE A 241 1.90 -3.88 33.21
CA PHE A 241 1.78 -5.20 32.57
C PHE A 241 2.45 -5.27 31.19
N ILE A 242 2.65 -4.12 30.53
CA ILE A 242 3.40 -4.02 29.27
C ILE A 242 4.90 -4.08 29.57
N LYS A 243 5.36 -3.32 30.58
CA LYS A 243 6.78 -3.26 30.98
C LYS A 243 7.31 -4.62 31.41
N ASN A 244 6.52 -5.39 32.17
CA ASN A 244 6.95 -6.68 32.71
C ASN A 244 6.93 -7.80 31.65
N SER A 245 6.51 -7.54 30.41
CA SER A 245 6.47 -8.47 29.26
C SER A 245 5.60 -9.74 29.41
N ASN A 246 5.22 -10.14 30.63
CA ASN A 246 4.51 -11.38 30.92
C ASN A 246 3.18 -11.48 30.17
N PHE A 247 2.39 -10.40 30.14
CA PHE A 247 1.14 -10.36 29.39
C PHE A 247 1.38 -10.55 27.87
N ILE A 248 2.38 -9.85 27.32
CA ILE A 248 2.71 -9.93 25.89
C ILE A 248 3.21 -11.34 25.51
N LYS A 249 4.03 -11.96 26.37
CA LYS A 249 4.49 -13.35 26.19
C LYS A 249 3.32 -14.32 26.23
N ALA A 250 2.40 -14.19 27.20
CA ALA A 250 1.21 -15.02 27.30
C ALA A 250 0.32 -14.90 26.06
N VAL A 251 0.05 -13.67 25.59
CA VAL A 251 -0.71 -13.41 24.36
C VAL A 251 -0.05 -14.06 23.14
N LYS A 252 1.27 -13.90 22.98
CA LYS A 252 2.01 -14.50 21.86
C LYS A 252 1.90 -16.02 21.88
N ASN A 253 2.09 -16.65 23.04
CA ASN A 253 1.93 -18.09 23.20
C ASN A 253 0.50 -18.54 22.87
N GLN A 254 -0.53 -17.82 23.36
CA GLN A 254 -1.92 -18.15 23.07
C GLN A 254 -2.26 -18.06 21.58
N LYS A 255 -1.65 -17.12 20.84
CA LYS A 255 -1.80 -17.04 19.38
C LYS A 255 -1.16 -18.22 18.67
N LEU A 256 0.06 -18.59 19.06
CA LEU A 256 0.74 -19.75 18.51
C LEU A 256 -0.08 -21.01 18.74
N GLU A 257 -0.60 -21.19 19.95
CA GLU A 257 -1.48 -22.30 20.31
C GLU A 257 -2.74 -22.36 19.42
N LYS A 258 -3.42 -21.23 19.22
CA LYS A 258 -4.60 -21.16 18.34
C LYS A 258 -4.28 -21.53 16.89
N GLU A 259 -3.13 -21.08 16.35
CA GLU A 259 -2.72 -21.43 14.99
C GLU A 259 -2.36 -22.92 14.88
N ILE A 260 -1.68 -23.49 15.88
CA ILE A 260 -1.40 -24.93 15.96
C ILE A 260 -2.71 -25.72 15.98
N ILE A 261 -3.66 -25.37 16.86
CA ILE A 261 -4.98 -26.03 16.94
C ILE A 261 -5.77 -25.87 15.63
N LYS A 262 -5.63 -24.74 14.95
CA LYS A 262 -6.29 -24.52 13.67
C LYS A 262 -5.71 -25.43 12.60
N LEU A 263 -4.38 -25.52 12.50
CA LEU A 263 -3.70 -26.41 11.56
C LEU A 263 -3.97 -27.89 11.84
N SER A 264 -4.08 -28.29 13.10
CA SER A 264 -4.39 -29.69 13.45
C SER A 264 -5.79 -30.13 13.01
N LYS A 265 -6.69 -29.18 12.73
CA LYS A 265 -8.05 -29.44 12.24
C LYS A 265 -8.20 -29.39 10.72
N VAL A 266 -7.15 -29.05 9.98
CA VAL A 266 -7.19 -28.95 8.50
C VAL A 266 -7.13 -30.35 7.88
N THR A 267 -7.83 -30.55 6.76
CA THR A 267 -7.78 -31.82 6.00
C THR A 267 -6.39 -32.04 5.40
N LYS A 268 -5.99 -33.31 5.23
CA LYS A 268 -4.64 -33.72 4.76
C LYS A 268 -4.17 -32.98 3.51
N ASN A 269 -5.06 -32.74 2.53
CA ASN A 269 -4.73 -32.04 1.28
C ASN A 269 -4.38 -30.55 1.41
N ARG A 270 -4.63 -29.94 2.57
CA ARG A 270 -4.39 -28.50 2.83
C ARG A 270 -3.41 -28.25 3.98
N PHE A 271 -2.81 -29.32 4.52
CA PHE A 271 -1.91 -29.18 5.64
C PHE A 271 -0.50 -28.80 5.18
N GLU A 272 0.10 -27.85 5.89
CA GLU A 272 1.42 -27.34 5.61
C GLU A 272 2.41 -27.84 6.67
N LEU A 273 3.12 -28.95 6.40
CA LEU A 273 4.06 -29.57 7.33
C LEU A 273 5.13 -28.59 7.83
N LEU A 274 5.71 -27.81 6.94
CA LEU A 274 6.75 -26.85 7.31
C LEU A 274 6.21 -25.74 8.23
N LEU A 275 4.97 -25.30 8.01
CA LEU A 275 4.32 -24.31 8.87
C LEU A 275 4.00 -24.91 10.24
N TRP A 276 3.49 -26.15 10.29
CA TRP A 276 3.26 -26.90 11.53
C TRP A 276 4.54 -26.99 12.37
N VAL A 277 5.62 -27.50 11.78
CA VAL A 277 6.91 -27.65 12.46
C VAL A 277 7.40 -26.32 13.00
N ARG A 278 7.39 -25.26 12.16
CA ARG A 278 7.82 -23.92 12.56
C ARG A 278 7.04 -23.37 13.74
N LEU A 279 5.72 -23.57 13.79
CA LEU A 279 4.87 -23.12 14.89
C LEU A 279 5.07 -23.94 16.16
N CYS A 280 5.15 -25.27 16.04
CA CYS A 280 5.41 -26.17 17.17
C CYS A 280 6.77 -25.88 17.82
N LEU A 281 7.81 -25.67 17.01
CA LEU A 281 9.13 -25.26 17.49
C LEU A 281 9.10 -23.93 18.25
N MET A 282 8.36 -22.94 17.75
CA MET A 282 8.18 -21.67 18.47
C MET A 282 7.39 -21.83 19.77
N TYR A 283 6.39 -22.72 19.80
CA TYR A 283 5.51 -22.90 20.96
C TYR A 283 6.14 -23.77 22.06
N PHE A 284 6.60 -24.98 21.72
CA PHE A 284 7.14 -25.96 22.66
C PHE A 284 8.59 -25.66 23.05
N HIS A 285 9.43 -25.29 22.07
CA HIS A 285 10.89 -25.12 22.27
C HIS A 285 11.33 -23.66 22.36
N LYS A 286 10.38 -22.71 22.35
CA LYS A 286 10.63 -21.26 22.45
C LYS A 286 11.60 -20.72 21.39
N PHE A 287 11.62 -21.35 20.21
CA PHE A 287 12.40 -20.84 19.10
C PHE A 287 12.03 -19.40 18.73
N GLU A 288 13.05 -18.60 18.45
CA GLU A 288 12.84 -17.29 17.82
C GLU A 288 12.33 -17.45 16.38
N ILE A 289 11.57 -16.46 15.91
CA ILE A 289 11.02 -16.44 14.53
C ILE A 289 12.14 -16.57 13.48
N THR A 290 13.29 -15.96 13.75
CA THR A 290 14.49 -15.99 12.88
C THR A 290 15.03 -17.40 12.72
N HIS A 291 15.15 -18.15 13.81
CA HIS A 291 15.60 -19.55 13.79
C HIS A 291 14.54 -20.47 13.18
N SER A 292 13.27 -20.31 13.55
CA SER A 292 12.17 -21.10 12.98
C SER A 292 12.09 -20.98 11.45
N LYS A 293 12.35 -19.78 10.89
CA LYS A 293 12.40 -19.58 9.43
C LYS A 293 13.53 -20.30 8.70
N GLN A 294 14.60 -20.67 9.40
CA GLN A 294 15.74 -21.40 8.83
C GLN A 294 15.46 -22.91 8.70
N ILE A 295 14.37 -23.40 9.30
CA ILE A 295 13.99 -24.81 9.18
C ILE A 295 13.53 -25.11 7.75
N GLU A 296 14.05 -26.20 7.21
CA GLU A 296 13.78 -26.75 5.88
C GLU A 296 13.24 -28.18 5.99
N LEU A 297 12.63 -28.68 4.91
CA LEU A 297 11.98 -30.01 4.92
C LEU A 297 12.97 -31.16 5.12
N ASN A 298 14.20 -31.03 4.61
CA ASN A 298 15.28 -32.02 4.78
C ASN A 298 15.78 -32.13 6.22
N MET A 299 15.43 -31.20 7.10
CA MET A 299 15.80 -31.21 8.51
C MET A 299 14.78 -31.98 9.37
N ILE A 300 13.68 -32.45 8.78
CA ILE A 300 12.54 -33.03 9.46
C ILE A 300 12.53 -34.54 9.18
N ASN A 301 12.71 -35.33 10.24
CA ASN A 301 12.63 -36.77 10.21
C ASN A 301 11.35 -37.22 10.91
N GLU A 302 10.62 -38.15 10.31
CA GLU A 302 9.46 -38.75 10.94
C GLU A 302 9.89 -39.95 11.79
N ILE A 303 9.38 -40.01 13.01
CA ILE A 303 9.60 -41.14 13.94
C ILE A 303 8.25 -41.65 14.45
N GLU A 304 8.27 -42.77 15.17
CA GLU A 304 7.05 -43.50 15.56
C GLU A 304 6.05 -42.65 16.36
N ASP A 305 6.51 -41.77 17.24
CA ASP A 305 5.66 -40.95 18.11
C ASP A 305 5.60 -39.47 17.72
N GLY A 306 6.33 -39.03 16.69
CA GLY A 306 6.50 -37.61 16.41
C GLY A 306 7.37 -37.27 15.20
N LEU A 307 7.87 -36.04 15.20
CA LEU A 307 8.83 -35.53 14.24
C LEU A 307 10.09 -35.07 14.99
N GLU A 308 11.24 -35.48 14.49
CA GLU A 308 12.54 -34.98 14.92
C GLU A 308 13.06 -33.94 13.95
N ILE A 309 13.52 -32.81 14.49
CA ILE A 309 14.08 -31.71 13.72
C ILE A 309 15.53 -31.52 14.10
N SER A 310 16.42 -31.72 13.13
CA SER A 310 17.86 -31.50 13.30
C SER A 310 18.21 -30.06 12.94
N PHE A 311 18.60 -29.24 13.92
CA PHE A 311 18.97 -27.84 13.70
C PHE A 311 20.18 -27.46 14.56
N ARG A 312 21.25 -26.96 13.92
CA ARG A 312 22.50 -26.52 14.59
C ARG A 312 23.10 -27.54 15.57
N ASN A 313 23.15 -28.80 15.15
CA ASN A 313 23.65 -29.94 15.93
C ASN A 313 22.80 -30.28 17.18
N GLU A 314 21.58 -29.75 17.27
CA GLU A 314 20.59 -30.14 18.27
C GLU A 314 19.40 -30.83 17.59
N ILE A 315 18.77 -31.76 18.30
CA ILE A 315 17.59 -32.49 17.85
C ILE A 315 16.40 -32.03 18.69
N PHE A 316 15.34 -31.59 18.02
CA PHE A 316 14.11 -31.15 18.65
C PHE A 316 12.98 -32.10 18.29
N TRP A 317 12.23 -32.54 19.29
CA TRP A 317 11.07 -33.40 19.07
C TRP A 317 9.76 -32.60 19.11
N ILE A 318 8.83 -32.87 18.20
CA ILE A 318 7.46 -32.33 18.23
C ILE A 318 6.44 -33.46 17.96
N PRO A 319 5.22 -33.35 18.51
CA PRO A 319 4.20 -34.38 18.30
C PRO A 319 3.71 -34.43 16.85
N LYS A 320 3.43 -35.65 16.36
CA LYS A 320 2.71 -35.86 15.10
C LYS A 320 1.21 -35.64 15.28
N ILE A 321 0.52 -35.27 14.20
CA ILE A 321 -0.95 -35.23 14.16
C ILE A 321 -1.45 -36.59 13.67
N ASN A 322 -2.29 -37.26 14.45
CA ASN A 322 -2.81 -38.60 14.12
C ASN A 322 -3.51 -38.68 12.74
N ASN A 323 -4.13 -37.59 12.27
CA ASN A 323 -4.81 -37.58 10.96
C ASN A 323 -3.88 -37.54 9.73
N PHE A 324 -2.55 -37.65 9.90
CA PHE A 324 -1.61 -37.36 8.83
C PHE A 324 -1.15 -38.57 8.01
N PHE A 325 -1.01 -39.76 8.61
CA PHE A 325 -0.26 -40.85 7.97
C PHE A 325 -0.98 -42.22 7.89
N ASP A 326 -2.20 -42.35 8.39
CA ASP A 326 -2.96 -43.63 8.43
C ASP A 326 -3.49 -44.17 7.08
N ILE A 327 -2.82 -43.92 5.94
CA ILE A 327 -3.17 -44.57 4.64
C ILE A 327 -1.96 -45.23 3.97
N SER A 328 -0.75 -45.18 4.54
CA SER A 328 0.39 -45.93 3.97
C SER A 328 0.43 -47.41 4.35
N GLN A 329 -0.61 -47.96 5.02
CA GLN A 329 -0.66 -49.38 5.39
C GLN A 329 -1.85 -50.18 4.81
N GLU A 330 -2.64 -49.64 3.89
CA GLU A 330 -3.64 -50.41 3.14
C GLU A 330 -3.34 -50.42 1.64
N SER A 331 -2.20 -50.99 1.26
CA SER A 331 -1.98 -51.53 -0.09
C SER A 331 -0.78 -52.49 -0.09
N THR A 332 -1.02 -53.68 0.47
CA THR A 332 -0.26 -54.90 0.13
C THR A 332 -1.25 -56.00 -0.20
#